data_AF-A0A3D1CLK0-F1
#
_entry.id   AF-A0A3D1CLK0-F1
#
_cell.length_a   1.000
_cell.length_b   1.000
_cell.length_c   1.000
_cell.angle_alpha   90.00
_cell.angle_beta   90.00
_cell.angle_gamma   90.00
#
_symmetry.space_group_name_H-M   'P 1'
#
loop_
_entity.id
_entity.type
_entity.pdbx_description
1 polymer ?
#
loop_
_entity_poly.entity_id
_entity_poly.type
_entity_poly.pdbx_seq_one_letter_code
_entity_poly.pdbx_strand_id
1 'polypeptide(L)'
;IPVSGSVNDPEFDMSAVITQAINQAITNIVTAPFKFLGGLFGSDNEEPIDNIRFRPGESDLAPPEQEKLQKLAGALADRPQLAINIPPTFAMEADRQQLKQAAVEQRIESRLDQTDPETQLAERRQTVLETLYREAGLSPILRTLQQEFTVNTETQETAALDVLAYNADLKQRLIEAESISAAQLQQLAEQRQQTVIEYIQQHAEVNSDQLKRSETVATRLEDGWVKLKFELVTL
;
A
#
# COMPACT_ATOMS: atom_id res chain seq x y z
N ILE A 1 -17.20 -72.89 29.94
CA ILE A 1 -16.87 -71.83 30.91
C ILE A 1 -16.02 -70.79 30.16
N PRO A 2 -16.39 -69.49 30.18
CA PRO A 2 -15.74 -68.36 29.49
C PRO A 2 -14.44 -67.96 30.25
N VAL A 3 -13.51 -67.10 29.78
CA VAL A 3 -13.62 -65.64 29.57
C VAL A 3 -12.35 -65.07 28.88
N SER A 4 -12.56 -64.05 28.04
CA SER A 4 -11.82 -62.77 27.91
C SER A 4 -10.40 -62.65 27.33
N GLY A 5 -10.32 -61.79 26.29
CA GLY A 5 -9.15 -60.98 25.91
C GLY A 5 -8.94 -60.94 24.40
N SER A 6 -8.91 -59.82 23.68
CA SER A 6 -9.17 -58.41 23.96
C SER A 6 -9.64 -57.79 22.63
N VAL A 7 -10.74 -57.03 22.69
CA VAL A 7 -11.11 -56.06 21.66
C VAL A 7 -10.38 -54.78 22.07
N ASN A 8 -9.08 -54.70 21.75
CA ASN A 8 -8.25 -53.50 21.93
C ASN A 8 -6.85 -53.85 21.42
N ASP A 9 -6.63 -53.68 20.12
CA ASP A 9 -5.48 -52.89 19.69
C ASP A 9 -5.65 -52.45 18.23
N PRO A 10 -6.32 -51.31 18.00
CA PRO A 10 -6.17 -50.61 16.76
C PRO A 10 -5.06 -49.58 16.96
N GLU A 11 -3.80 -50.02 17.04
CA GLU A 11 -2.66 -49.14 16.73
C GLU A 11 -2.70 -48.89 15.22
N PHE A 12 -3.64 -48.04 14.82
CA PHE A 12 -3.81 -47.60 13.45
C PHE A 12 -2.52 -46.92 12.98
N ASP A 13 -2.02 -47.36 11.82
CA ASP A 13 -1.07 -46.68 10.93
C ASP A 13 -1.56 -45.28 10.45
N MET A 14 -2.43 -44.60 11.20
CA MET A 14 -2.84 -43.22 10.91
C MET A 14 -1.66 -42.26 11.05
N SER A 15 -0.73 -42.50 11.99
CA SER A 15 0.45 -41.65 12.18
C SER A 15 1.37 -41.64 10.95
N ALA A 16 1.57 -42.80 10.30
CA ALA A 16 2.37 -42.93 9.09
C ALA A 16 1.71 -42.24 7.88
N VAL A 17 0.39 -42.41 7.70
CA VAL A 17 -0.36 -41.78 6.60
C VAL A 17 -0.44 -40.26 6.77
N ILE A 18 -0.64 -39.77 8.00
CA ILE A 18 -0.65 -38.34 8.32
C ILE A 18 0.74 -37.74 8.09
N THR A 19 1.81 -38.39 8.55
CA THR A 19 3.20 -37.90 8.35
C THR A 19 3.61 -37.93 6.87
N GLN A 20 3.20 -38.95 6.11
CA GLN A 20 3.41 -39.04 4.67
C GLN A 20 2.69 -37.91 3.94
N ALA A 21 1.42 -37.62 4.28
CA ALA A 21 0.66 -36.51 3.70
C ALA A 21 1.29 -35.14 4.02
N ILE A 22 1.83 -34.96 5.24
CA ILE A 22 2.58 -33.75 5.63
C ILE A 22 3.88 -33.63 4.81
N ASN A 23 4.65 -34.71 4.65
CA ASN A 23 5.89 -34.69 3.85
C ASN A 23 5.63 -34.43 2.36
N GLN A 24 4.55 -35.01 1.81
CA GLN A 24 4.11 -34.76 0.43
C GLN A 24 3.66 -33.29 0.26
N ALA A 25 2.98 -32.73 1.25
CA ALA A 25 2.62 -31.31 1.29
C ALA A 25 3.86 -30.40 1.27
N ILE A 26 4.87 -30.67 2.12
CA ILE A 26 6.11 -29.88 2.19
C ILE A 26 6.91 -29.94 0.89
N THR A 27 7.01 -31.12 0.27
CA THR A 27 7.78 -31.31 -0.98
C THR A 27 7.17 -30.51 -2.16
N ASN A 28 5.84 -30.35 -2.19
CA ASN A 28 5.14 -29.60 -3.24
C ASN A 28 5.21 -28.06 -3.07
N ILE A 29 5.50 -27.56 -1.87
CA ILE A 29 5.63 -26.12 -1.59
C ILE A 29 6.81 -25.50 -2.34
N VAL A 30 7.89 -26.25 -2.56
CA VAL A 30 9.13 -25.75 -3.19
C VAL A 30 8.92 -25.30 -4.64
N THR A 31 8.00 -25.93 -5.37
CA THR A 31 7.77 -25.62 -6.79
C THR A 31 6.68 -24.57 -7.04
N ALA A 32 5.75 -24.38 -6.10
CA ALA A 32 4.64 -23.46 -6.24
C ALA A 32 3.95 -23.18 -4.88
N PRO A 33 4.55 -22.36 -4.01
CA PRO A 33 4.14 -22.23 -2.61
C PRO A 33 2.66 -21.87 -2.44
N PHE A 34 2.15 -20.93 -3.23
CA PHE A 34 0.74 -20.49 -3.15
C PHE A 34 -0.25 -21.42 -3.85
N LYS A 35 0.18 -22.33 -4.74
CA LYS A 35 -0.73 -23.33 -5.35
C LYS A 35 -1.25 -24.31 -4.30
N PHE A 36 -0.52 -24.53 -3.21
CA PHE A 36 -0.89 -25.44 -2.12
C PHE A 36 -1.94 -24.87 -1.16
N LEU A 37 -2.10 -23.54 -1.10
CA LEU A 37 -3.27 -22.89 -0.47
C LEU A 37 -4.58 -23.22 -1.22
N GLY A 38 -4.49 -23.93 -2.35
CA GLY A 38 -5.44 -24.94 -2.81
C GLY A 38 -6.89 -24.49 -2.89
N GLY A 39 -7.32 -24.08 -4.09
CA GLY A 39 -8.73 -23.97 -4.45
C GLY A 39 -9.28 -22.54 -4.61
N LEU A 40 -8.54 -21.50 -4.24
CA LEU A 40 -8.96 -20.11 -4.48
C LEU A 40 -9.02 -19.73 -5.97
N PHE A 41 -8.33 -20.51 -6.80
CA PHE A 41 -8.32 -20.43 -8.24
C PHE A 41 -9.22 -21.52 -8.79
N GLY A 42 -10.46 -21.15 -9.12
CA GLY A 42 -11.44 -22.04 -9.75
C GLY A 42 -11.11 -22.36 -11.22
N SER A 43 -9.99 -21.86 -11.75
CA SER A 43 -9.53 -22.14 -13.11
C SER A 43 -8.01 -21.90 -13.22
N ASP A 44 -7.34 -22.60 -14.13
CA ASP A 44 -5.90 -22.46 -14.45
C ASP A 44 -5.48 -21.04 -14.91
N ASN A 45 -6.41 -20.07 -14.94
CA ASN A 45 -6.23 -18.73 -15.53
C ASN A 45 -6.23 -17.57 -14.51
N GLU A 46 -6.41 -17.81 -13.22
CA GLU A 46 -6.35 -16.74 -12.21
C GLU A 46 -4.93 -16.57 -11.64
N GLU A 47 -4.49 -15.31 -11.46
CA GLU A 47 -3.17 -14.98 -10.93
C GLU A 47 -3.00 -15.45 -9.46
N PRO A 48 -1.85 -16.03 -9.10
CA PRO A 48 -1.56 -16.41 -7.71
C PRO A 48 -1.69 -15.21 -6.76
N ILE A 49 -2.27 -15.43 -5.58
CA ILE A 49 -2.37 -14.43 -4.49
C ILE A 49 -1.05 -14.50 -3.70
N ASP A 50 0.03 -14.14 -4.39
CA ASP A 50 1.37 -14.03 -3.83
C ASP A 50 1.74 -12.57 -3.51
N ASN A 51 0.84 -11.63 -3.77
CA ASN A 51 1.04 -10.22 -3.51
C ASN A 51 -0.26 -9.44 -3.29
N ILE A 52 -0.13 -8.27 -2.69
CA ILE A 52 -1.15 -7.22 -2.64
C ILE A 52 -0.61 -5.94 -3.24
N ARG A 53 -1.48 -5.26 -3.99
CA ARG A 53 -1.16 -4.01 -4.69
C ARG A 53 -1.61 -2.80 -3.89
N PHE A 54 -0.71 -1.84 -3.73
CA PHE A 54 -0.99 -0.52 -3.18
C PHE A 54 -0.77 0.57 -4.22
N ARG A 55 -1.55 1.65 -4.13
CA ARG A 55 -1.24 2.89 -4.86
C ARG A 55 -0.02 3.54 -4.19
N PRO A 56 0.86 4.19 -4.95
CA PRO A 56 2.01 4.87 -4.36
C PRO A 56 1.55 5.97 -3.38
N GLY A 57 2.24 6.11 -2.25
CA GLY A 57 1.90 7.04 -1.18
C GLY A 57 0.69 6.65 -0.32
N GLU A 58 -0.02 5.57 -0.65
CA GLU A 58 -1.22 5.11 0.06
C GLU A 58 -1.00 3.75 0.73
N SER A 59 -1.72 3.51 1.83
CA SER A 59 -1.76 2.24 2.56
C SER A 59 -3.13 1.55 2.54
N ASP A 60 -4.14 2.16 1.90
CA ASP A 60 -5.48 1.60 1.87
C ASP A 60 -5.59 0.46 0.85
N LEU A 61 -6.44 -0.53 1.16
CA LEU A 61 -6.71 -1.66 0.29
C LEU A 61 -7.87 -1.33 -0.66
N ALA A 62 -7.60 -1.35 -1.96
CA ALA A 62 -8.65 -1.27 -2.97
C ALA A 62 -9.57 -2.51 -2.91
N PRO A 63 -10.86 -2.42 -3.30
CA PRO A 63 -11.80 -3.54 -3.20
C PRO A 63 -11.32 -4.86 -3.83
N PRO A 64 -10.67 -4.88 -5.01
CA PRO A 64 -10.13 -6.13 -5.57
C PRO A 64 -9.04 -6.78 -4.70
N GLU A 65 -8.27 -5.98 -3.96
CA GLU A 65 -7.21 -6.48 -3.08
C GLU A 65 -7.78 -6.97 -1.74
N GLN A 66 -8.89 -6.39 -1.28
CA GLN A 66 -9.66 -6.89 -0.15
C GLN A 66 -10.21 -8.30 -0.44
N GLU A 67 -10.82 -8.52 -1.60
CA GLU A 67 -11.30 -9.86 -2.01
C GLU A 67 -10.17 -10.89 -2.07
N LYS A 68 -8.99 -10.51 -2.60
CA LYS A 68 -7.80 -11.37 -2.59
C LYS A 68 -7.35 -11.72 -1.17
N LEU A 69 -7.29 -10.74 -0.27
CA LEU A 69 -6.91 -10.98 1.13
C LEU A 69 -7.93 -11.82 1.88
N GLN A 70 -9.22 -11.66 1.62
CA GLN A 70 -10.26 -12.48 2.24
C GLN A 70 -10.12 -13.95 1.84
N LYS A 71 -9.88 -14.20 0.54
CA LYS A 71 -9.53 -15.53 0.02
C LYS A 71 -8.29 -16.10 0.71
N LEU A 72 -7.20 -15.32 0.81
CA LEU A 72 -5.98 -15.72 1.49
C LEU A 72 -6.21 -16.05 2.97
N ALA A 73 -6.98 -15.22 3.67
CA ALA A 73 -7.33 -15.38 5.09
C ALA A 73 -8.07 -16.70 5.34
N GLY A 74 -9.08 -17.02 4.52
CA GLY A 74 -9.78 -18.31 4.59
C GLY A 74 -8.85 -19.49 4.36
N ALA A 75 -7.98 -19.42 3.36
CA ALA A 75 -7.03 -20.50 3.06
C ALA A 75 -5.98 -20.73 4.17
N LEU A 76 -5.60 -19.68 4.92
CA LEU A 76 -4.74 -19.77 6.09
C LEU A 76 -5.45 -20.36 7.29
N ALA A 77 -6.72 -20.01 7.52
CA ALA A 77 -7.53 -20.59 8.59
C ALA A 77 -7.75 -22.11 8.40
N ASP A 78 -7.97 -22.55 7.17
CA ASP A 78 -8.11 -23.97 6.83
C ASP A 78 -6.80 -24.77 6.99
N ARG A 79 -5.65 -24.09 7.09
CA ARG A 79 -4.30 -24.70 7.11
C ARG A 79 -3.45 -24.12 8.24
N PRO A 80 -3.74 -24.47 9.51
CA PRO A 80 -3.08 -23.91 10.68
C PRO A 80 -1.56 -24.15 10.72
N GLN A 81 -1.04 -25.12 9.96
CA GLN A 81 0.40 -25.40 9.83
C GLN A 81 1.15 -24.43 8.90
N LEU A 82 0.45 -23.58 8.16
CA LEU A 82 1.04 -22.63 7.21
C LEU A 82 1.04 -21.22 7.78
N ALA A 83 2.09 -20.47 7.44
CA ALA A 83 2.27 -19.07 7.78
C ALA A 83 2.68 -18.27 6.55
N ILE A 84 2.48 -16.96 6.56
CA ILE A 84 2.99 -16.03 5.55
C ILE A 84 3.91 -15.00 6.18
N ASN A 85 5.02 -14.70 5.51
CA ASN A 85 5.79 -13.49 5.75
C ASN A 85 5.13 -12.33 5.01
N ILE A 86 4.90 -11.24 5.74
CA ILE A 86 4.32 -10.01 5.21
C ILE A 86 5.39 -8.91 5.39
N PRO A 87 6.22 -8.60 4.38
CA PRO A 87 7.24 -7.58 4.51
C PRO A 87 6.65 -6.17 4.47
N PRO A 88 7.08 -5.23 5.34
CA PRO A 88 6.83 -3.81 5.11
C PRO A 88 7.40 -3.44 3.73
N THR A 89 6.58 -2.87 2.84
CA THR A 89 7.00 -2.63 1.46
C THR A 89 6.77 -1.18 1.01
N PHE A 90 7.80 -0.57 0.42
CA PHE A 90 7.71 0.74 -0.22
C PHE A 90 8.44 0.78 -1.58
N ALA A 91 7.99 1.66 -2.46
CA ALA A 91 8.65 2.02 -3.71
C ALA A 91 9.32 3.39 -3.58
N MET A 92 10.64 3.40 -3.45
CA MET A 92 11.39 4.59 -3.02
C MET A 92 11.05 5.87 -3.80
N GLU A 93 11.02 5.80 -5.13
CA GLU A 93 10.77 6.98 -5.96
C GLU A 93 9.29 7.32 -6.04
N ALA A 94 8.44 6.32 -6.34
CA ALA A 94 7.02 6.53 -6.55
C ALA A 94 6.30 6.99 -5.26
N ASP A 95 6.59 6.34 -4.13
CA ASP A 95 6.02 6.74 -2.84
C ASP A 95 6.53 8.11 -2.41
N ARG A 96 7.83 8.40 -2.59
CA ARG A 96 8.39 9.71 -2.27
C ARG A 96 7.67 10.82 -3.04
N GLN A 97 7.41 10.63 -4.33
CA GLN A 97 6.72 11.65 -5.13
C GLN A 97 5.27 11.86 -4.66
N GLN A 98 4.54 10.79 -4.33
CA GLN A 98 3.17 10.94 -3.83
C GLN A 98 3.11 11.52 -2.42
N LEU A 99 4.05 11.15 -1.54
CA LEU A 99 4.16 11.75 -0.21
C LEU A 99 4.50 13.25 -0.26
N LYS A 100 5.35 13.69 -1.20
CA LYS A 100 5.60 15.13 -1.44
C LYS A 100 4.31 15.85 -1.82
N GLN A 101 3.55 15.28 -2.77
CA GLN A 101 2.29 15.85 -3.22
C GLN A 101 1.26 15.95 -2.08
N ALA A 102 1.08 14.86 -1.32
CA ALA A 102 0.17 14.82 -0.19
C ALA A 102 0.55 15.82 0.90
N ALA A 103 1.84 15.94 1.24
CA ALA A 103 2.32 16.87 2.25
C ALA A 103 2.07 18.33 1.86
N VAL A 104 2.31 18.69 0.59
CA VAL A 104 2.04 20.04 0.08
C VAL A 104 0.55 20.32 0.03
N GLU A 105 -0.27 19.38 -0.44
CA GLU A 105 -1.73 19.55 -0.48
C GLU A 105 -2.30 19.72 0.94
N GLN A 106 -1.87 18.90 1.90
CA GLN A 106 -2.29 19.04 3.28
C GLN A 106 -1.93 20.42 3.87
N ARG A 107 -0.76 20.96 3.51
CA ARG A 107 -0.34 22.30 3.94
C ARG A 107 -1.18 23.40 3.29
N ILE A 108 -1.56 23.24 2.02
CA ILE A 108 -2.45 24.16 1.31
C ILE A 108 -3.84 24.15 1.99
N GLU A 109 -4.44 22.98 2.17
CA GLU A 109 -5.76 22.85 2.79
C GLU A 109 -5.77 23.40 4.22
N SER A 110 -4.77 23.07 5.03
CA SER A 110 -4.65 23.60 6.39
C SER A 110 -4.52 25.13 6.44
N ARG A 111 -3.88 25.75 5.45
CA ARG A 111 -3.81 27.22 5.34
C ARG A 111 -5.11 27.81 4.80
N LEU A 112 -5.79 27.13 3.87
CA LEU A 112 -7.10 27.53 3.36
C LEU A 112 -8.13 27.57 4.49
N ASP A 113 -8.12 26.61 5.40
CA ASP A 113 -9.00 26.58 6.59
C ASP A 113 -8.81 27.79 7.53
N GLN A 114 -7.68 28.49 7.42
CA GLN A 114 -7.36 29.68 8.23
C GLN A 114 -7.70 31.01 7.53
N THR A 115 -8.18 30.97 6.29
CA THR A 115 -8.55 32.16 5.52
C THR A 115 -10.04 32.48 5.65
N ASP A 116 -10.41 33.74 5.38
CA ASP A 116 -11.79 34.20 5.43
C ASP A 116 -12.68 33.40 4.44
N PRO A 117 -13.69 32.65 4.92
CA PRO A 117 -14.55 31.86 4.06
C PRO A 117 -15.42 32.70 3.11
N GLU A 118 -15.63 34.00 3.37
CA GLU A 118 -16.39 34.91 2.50
C GLU A 118 -15.60 35.30 1.24
N THR A 119 -14.27 35.18 1.26
CA THR A 119 -13.43 35.45 0.08
C THR A 119 -13.54 34.32 -0.94
N GLN A 120 -13.45 34.65 -2.23
CA GLN A 120 -13.51 33.66 -3.31
C GLN A 120 -12.39 32.61 -3.16
N LEU A 121 -12.74 31.32 -3.32
CA LEU A 121 -11.79 30.20 -3.14
C LEU A 121 -10.54 30.33 -4.03
N ALA A 122 -10.71 30.79 -5.27
CA ALA A 122 -9.60 30.98 -6.20
C ALA A 122 -8.59 32.03 -5.69
N GLU A 123 -9.07 33.14 -5.14
CA GLU A 123 -8.24 34.21 -4.56
C GLU A 123 -7.53 33.75 -3.28
N ARG A 124 -8.27 33.05 -2.41
CA ARG A 124 -7.70 32.45 -1.19
C ARG A 124 -6.59 31.47 -1.53
N ARG A 125 -6.81 30.59 -2.52
CA ARG A 125 -5.84 29.58 -2.94
C ARG A 125 -4.58 30.19 -3.53
N GLN A 126 -4.71 31.22 -4.37
CA GLN A 126 -3.54 31.97 -4.85
C GLN A 126 -2.75 32.58 -3.69
N THR A 127 -3.44 33.25 -2.75
CA THR A 127 -2.81 33.88 -1.57
C THR A 127 -2.06 32.86 -0.71
N VAL A 128 -2.67 31.68 -0.49
CA VAL A 128 -2.04 30.57 0.25
C VAL A 128 -0.80 30.07 -0.47
N LEU A 129 -0.88 29.82 -1.78
CA LEU A 129 0.27 29.33 -2.57
C LEU A 129 1.43 30.33 -2.55
N GLU A 130 1.16 31.63 -2.75
CA GLU A 130 2.18 32.68 -2.67
C GLU A 130 2.82 32.78 -1.28
N THR A 131 2.02 32.59 -0.23
CA THR A 131 2.51 32.60 1.16
C THR A 131 3.41 31.40 1.42
N LEU A 132 2.98 30.20 1.08
CA LEU A 132 3.78 28.98 1.22
C LEU A 132 5.07 29.05 0.40
N TYR A 133 5.00 29.59 -0.82
CA TYR A 133 6.17 29.78 -1.68
C TYR A 133 7.23 30.70 -1.03
N ARG A 134 6.78 31.81 -0.42
CA ARG A 134 7.67 32.72 0.34
C ARG A 134 8.23 32.08 1.60
N GLU A 135 7.40 31.38 2.38
CA GLU A 135 7.82 30.66 3.59
C GLU A 135 8.87 29.59 3.28
N ALA A 136 8.75 28.92 2.13
CA ALA A 136 9.72 27.94 1.66
C ALA A 136 11.03 28.56 1.11
N GLY A 137 11.12 29.88 1.00
CA GLY A 137 12.33 30.57 0.53
C GLY A 137 12.71 30.28 -0.92
N LEU A 138 11.72 29.96 -1.76
CA LEU A 138 11.95 29.54 -3.14
C LEU A 138 12.33 30.71 -4.06
N SER A 139 13.00 30.37 -5.16
CA SER A 139 13.43 31.29 -6.21
C SER A 139 12.95 30.80 -7.58
N PRO A 140 12.66 31.70 -8.53
CA PRO A 140 12.75 33.17 -8.43
C PRO A 140 11.65 33.80 -7.57
N ILE A 141 11.79 35.07 -7.18
CA ILE A 141 10.77 35.75 -6.38
C ILE A 141 9.43 35.86 -7.12
N LEU A 142 8.31 35.91 -6.38
CA LEU A 142 6.95 35.92 -6.93
C LEU A 142 6.72 36.94 -8.04
N ARG A 143 7.30 38.15 -7.94
CA ARG A 143 7.16 39.18 -8.99
C ARG A 143 7.67 38.69 -10.36
N THR A 144 8.78 37.95 -10.38
CA THR A 144 9.33 37.39 -11.61
C THR A 144 8.39 36.35 -12.20
N LEU A 145 7.85 35.46 -11.36
CA LEU A 145 6.88 34.46 -11.79
C LEU A 145 5.58 35.11 -12.30
N GLN A 146 5.04 36.10 -11.58
CA GLN A 146 3.85 36.84 -12.02
C GLN A 146 4.06 37.48 -13.41
N GLN A 147 5.24 38.03 -13.68
CA GLN A 147 5.58 38.58 -15.00
C GLN A 147 5.65 37.50 -16.09
N GLU A 148 6.23 36.34 -15.78
CA GLU A 148 6.33 35.19 -16.70
C GLU A 148 4.97 34.63 -17.10
N PHE A 149 4.02 34.57 -16.16
CA PHE A 149 2.66 34.10 -16.39
C PHE A 149 1.66 35.19 -16.82
N THR A 150 2.13 36.43 -17.02
CA THR A 150 1.29 37.50 -17.58
C THR A 150 1.27 37.38 -19.10
N VAL A 151 0.11 37.06 -19.65
CA VAL A 151 -0.10 36.85 -21.09
C VAL A 151 -0.77 38.05 -21.75
N ASN A 152 -0.34 38.38 -22.96
CA ASN A 152 -1.07 39.27 -23.87
C ASN A 152 -1.91 38.37 -24.78
N THR A 153 -3.24 38.39 -24.66
CA THR A 153 -4.09 37.73 -25.64
C THR A 153 -4.42 38.69 -26.78
N GLU A 154 -4.43 38.21 -28.03
CA GLU A 154 -4.76 39.01 -29.22
C GLU A 154 -6.15 39.67 -29.15
N THR A 155 -7.01 39.18 -28.25
CA THR A 155 -8.38 39.62 -28.01
C THR A 155 -8.56 40.60 -26.84
N GLN A 156 -7.53 40.83 -26.02
CA GLN A 156 -7.60 41.76 -24.87
C GLN A 156 -6.60 42.90 -25.05
N GLU A 157 -7.05 44.14 -24.87
CA GLU A 157 -6.18 45.33 -24.96
C GLU A 157 -5.15 45.43 -23.82
N THR A 158 -5.27 44.63 -22.76
CA THR A 158 -4.42 44.68 -21.57
C THR A 158 -3.90 43.31 -21.18
N ALA A 159 -2.59 43.24 -20.88
CA ALA A 159 -1.93 42.07 -20.32
C ALA A 159 -2.61 41.62 -19.01
N ALA A 160 -2.84 40.31 -18.85
CA ALA A 160 -3.45 39.74 -17.65
C ALA A 160 -2.70 38.49 -17.19
N LEU A 161 -2.66 38.26 -15.87
CA LEU A 161 -2.06 37.08 -15.27
C LEU A 161 -2.90 35.84 -15.57
N ASP A 162 -2.29 34.80 -16.12
CA ASP A 162 -2.89 33.45 -16.15
C ASP A 162 -2.79 32.84 -14.74
N VAL A 163 -3.81 33.10 -13.93
CA VAL A 163 -3.88 32.66 -12.53
C VAL A 163 -3.85 31.13 -12.40
N LEU A 164 -4.42 30.40 -13.36
CA LEU A 164 -4.44 28.94 -13.30
C LEU A 164 -3.05 28.36 -13.52
N ALA A 165 -2.36 28.80 -14.58
CA ALA A 165 -1.00 28.36 -14.89
C ALA A 165 -0.02 28.78 -13.78
N TYR A 166 -0.12 30.02 -13.31
CA TYR A 166 0.70 30.53 -12.21
C TYR A 166 0.52 29.71 -10.92
N ASN A 167 -0.71 29.44 -10.50
CA ASN A 167 -0.96 28.65 -9.30
C ASN A 167 -0.48 27.19 -9.44
N ALA A 168 -0.60 26.62 -10.64
CA ALA A 168 -0.08 25.28 -10.92
C ALA A 168 1.46 25.22 -10.80
N ASP A 169 2.16 26.22 -11.34
CA ASP A 169 3.62 26.33 -11.22
C ASP A 169 4.07 26.52 -9.76
N LEU A 170 3.42 27.40 -9.00
CA LEU A 170 3.72 27.58 -7.57
C LEU A 170 3.57 26.26 -6.79
N LYS A 171 2.46 25.53 -7.02
CA LYS A 171 2.22 24.23 -6.37
C LYS A 171 3.30 23.22 -6.77
N GLN A 172 3.67 23.14 -8.05
CA GLN A 172 4.69 22.21 -8.53
C GLN A 172 6.05 22.48 -7.88
N ARG A 173 6.47 23.75 -7.81
CA ARG A 173 7.73 24.14 -7.14
C ARG A 173 7.74 23.79 -5.65
N LEU A 174 6.61 23.96 -4.96
CA LEU A 174 6.47 23.53 -3.58
C LEU A 174 6.64 22.01 -3.42
N ILE A 175 6.05 21.21 -4.32
CA ILE A 175 6.18 19.74 -4.33
C ILE A 175 7.64 19.34 -4.57
N GLU A 176 8.32 19.99 -5.51
CA GLU A 176 9.72 19.70 -5.82
C GLU A 176 10.65 20.01 -4.64
N ALA A 177 10.40 21.12 -3.95
CA ALA A 177 11.14 21.54 -2.76
C ALA A 177 10.86 20.69 -1.51
N GLU A 178 9.71 20.01 -1.46
CA GLU A 178 9.32 19.19 -0.32
C GLU A 178 10.30 18.01 -0.12
N SER A 179 10.77 17.79 1.11
CA SER A 179 11.65 16.67 1.44
C SER A 179 10.90 15.58 2.17
N ILE A 180 11.05 14.33 1.73
CA ILE A 180 10.52 13.15 2.41
C ILE A 180 11.69 12.32 2.95
N SER A 181 11.68 12.10 4.26
CA SER A 181 12.69 11.33 4.98
C SER A 181 12.57 9.83 4.73
N ALA A 182 13.65 9.08 5.00
CA ALA A 182 13.61 7.63 5.00
C ALA A 182 12.61 7.07 6.04
N ALA A 183 12.48 7.73 7.18
CA ALA A 183 11.52 7.35 8.24
C ALA A 183 10.07 7.41 7.76
N GLN A 184 9.70 8.44 6.97
CA GLN A 184 8.35 8.54 6.40
C GLN A 184 8.05 7.42 5.39
N LEU A 185 9.03 7.03 4.58
CA LEU A 185 8.88 5.88 3.67
C LEU A 185 8.74 4.56 4.42
N GLN A 186 9.51 4.39 5.49
CA GLN A 186 9.41 3.22 6.36
C GLN A 186 8.06 3.16 7.07
N GLN A 187 7.57 4.30 7.57
CA GLN A 187 6.24 4.38 8.18
C GLN A 187 5.14 3.97 7.19
N LEU A 188 5.20 4.42 5.92
CA LEU A 188 4.27 3.99 4.89
C LEU A 188 4.34 2.47 4.63
N ALA A 189 5.55 1.91 4.61
CA ALA A 189 5.77 0.47 4.45
C ALA A 189 5.14 -0.34 5.60
N GLU A 190 5.32 0.13 6.84
CA GLU A 190 4.77 -0.46 8.05
C GLU A 190 3.25 -0.32 8.11
N GLN A 191 2.70 0.82 7.69
CA GLN A 191 1.25 1.03 7.56
C GLN A 191 0.64 0.01 6.60
N ARG A 192 1.23 -0.19 5.41
CA ARG A 192 0.77 -1.21 4.45
C ARG A 192 0.78 -2.62 5.03
N GLN A 193 1.87 -3.01 5.68
CA GLN A 193 1.96 -4.31 6.36
C GLN A 193 0.84 -4.44 7.41
N GLN A 194 0.64 -3.42 8.23
CA GLN A 194 -0.36 -3.41 9.29
C GLN A 194 -1.77 -3.53 8.71
N THR A 195 -2.09 -2.77 7.66
CA THR A 195 -3.40 -2.85 6.97
C THR A 195 -3.69 -4.26 6.46
N VAL A 196 -2.69 -4.97 5.91
CA VAL A 196 -2.85 -6.36 5.48
C VAL A 196 -3.11 -7.29 6.66
N ILE A 197 -2.31 -7.19 7.73
CA ILE A 197 -2.44 -8.03 8.93
C ILE A 197 -3.82 -7.84 9.56
N GLU A 198 -4.24 -6.60 9.77
CA GLU A 198 -5.53 -6.27 10.36
C GLU A 198 -6.68 -6.78 9.51
N TYR A 199 -6.59 -6.61 8.18
CA TYR A 199 -7.61 -7.10 7.28
C TYR A 199 -7.77 -8.63 7.38
N ILE A 200 -6.67 -9.39 7.38
CA ILE A 200 -6.71 -10.86 7.51
C ILE A 200 -7.34 -11.26 8.85
N GLN A 201 -6.91 -10.66 9.96
CA GLN A 201 -7.40 -10.98 11.32
C GLN A 201 -8.90 -10.66 11.51
N GLN A 202 -9.42 -9.64 10.81
CA GLN A 202 -10.84 -9.28 10.87
C GLN A 202 -11.74 -10.24 10.07
N HIS A 203 -11.20 -10.96 9.10
CA HIS A 203 -12.00 -11.74 8.14
C HIS A 203 -11.83 -13.26 8.28
N ALA A 204 -10.87 -13.75 9.07
CA ALA A 204 -10.75 -15.16 9.40
C ALA A 204 -10.06 -15.38 10.76
N GLU A 205 -10.36 -16.52 11.41
CA GLU A 205 -9.70 -16.95 12.64
C GLU A 205 -8.29 -17.50 12.33
N VAL A 206 -7.34 -16.61 12.06
CA VAL A 206 -5.94 -16.94 11.80
C VAL A 206 -5.12 -16.75 13.07
N ASN A 207 -4.27 -17.73 13.42
CA ASN A 207 -3.36 -17.59 14.56
C ASN A 207 -2.31 -16.51 14.26
N SER A 208 -1.96 -15.66 15.24
CA SER A 208 -0.93 -14.63 15.11
C SER A 208 0.42 -15.18 14.64
N ASP A 209 0.76 -16.41 14.99
CA ASP A 209 2.01 -17.06 14.56
C ASP A 209 2.05 -17.31 13.05
N GLN A 210 0.87 -17.40 12.40
CA GLN A 210 0.76 -17.56 10.95
C GLN A 210 1.01 -16.25 10.19
N LEU A 211 0.98 -15.09 10.85
CA LEU A 211 1.18 -13.77 10.23
C LEU A 211 2.53 -13.19 10.65
N LYS A 212 3.59 -13.64 9.97
CA LYS A 212 4.98 -13.30 10.32
C LYS A 212 5.37 -11.95 9.72
N ARG A 213 6.02 -11.12 10.52
CA ARG A 213 6.67 -9.90 10.05
C ARG A 213 8.10 -10.20 9.63
N SER A 214 8.59 -9.49 8.62
CA SER A 214 9.95 -9.64 8.08
C SER A 214 10.60 -8.27 7.87
N GLU A 215 11.85 -8.27 7.36
CA GLU A 215 12.58 -7.04 7.08
C GLU A 215 11.87 -6.19 6.00
N THR A 216 12.08 -4.88 6.05
CA THR A 216 11.49 -3.95 5.08
C THR A 216 12.07 -4.20 3.69
N VAL A 217 11.20 -4.26 2.69
CA VAL A 217 11.54 -4.47 1.29
C VAL A 217 11.32 -3.18 0.50
N ALA A 218 12.37 -2.71 -0.15
CA ALA A 218 12.25 -1.69 -1.18
C ALA A 218 11.95 -2.38 -2.53
N THR A 219 10.90 -1.93 -3.22
CA THR A 219 10.49 -2.46 -4.52
C THR A 219 10.43 -1.35 -5.59
N ARG A 220 10.18 -1.75 -6.83
CA ARG A 220 9.89 -0.82 -7.94
C ARG A 220 8.40 -0.75 -8.19
N LEU A 221 7.99 0.31 -8.88
CA LEU A 221 6.62 0.42 -9.38
C LEU A 221 6.44 -0.54 -10.57
N GLU A 222 5.43 -1.41 -10.50
CA GLU A 222 5.09 -2.36 -11.56
C GLU A 222 3.64 -2.11 -11.99
N ASP A 223 3.42 -1.78 -13.26
CA ASP A 223 2.08 -1.49 -13.82
C ASP A 223 1.28 -0.43 -13.04
N GLY A 224 1.99 0.55 -12.45
CA GLY A 224 1.40 1.60 -11.62
C GLY A 224 1.17 1.22 -10.14
N TRP A 225 1.57 0.02 -9.72
CA TRP A 225 1.34 -0.51 -8.38
C TRP A 225 2.63 -0.75 -7.60
N VAL A 226 2.55 -0.57 -6.29
CA VAL A 226 3.54 -1.08 -5.33
C VAL A 226 3.06 -2.46 -4.88
N LYS A 227 3.78 -3.51 -5.25
CA LYS A 227 3.42 -4.89 -4.90
C LYS A 227 4.12 -5.32 -3.61
N LEU A 228 3.36 -5.54 -2.55
CA LEU A 228 3.80 -6.22 -1.33
C LEU A 228 3.69 -7.72 -1.59
N LYS A 229 4.84 -8.41 -1.74
CA LYS A 229 4.88 -9.84 -2.02
C LYS A 229 4.92 -10.65 -0.73
N PHE A 230 4.07 -11.65 -0.64
CA PHE A 230 4.06 -12.61 0.46
C PHE A 230 5.09 -13.71 0.20
N GLU A 231 5.57 -14.32 1.29
CA GLU A 231 6.28 -15.60 1.21
C GLU A 231 5.56 -16.61 2.09
N LEU A 232 5.18 -17.76 1.53
CA LEU A 232 4.62 -18.85 2.33
C LEU A 232 5.75 -19.57 3.06
N VAL A 233 5.55 -19.78 4.35
CA VAL A 233 6.46 -20.56 5.20
C VAL A 233 5.65 -21.54 6.06
N THR A 234 6.31 -22.55 6.61
CA THR A 234 5.69 -23.44 7.60
C THR A 234 5.92 -22.89 9.02
N LEU A 235 5.03 -23.23 9.94
CA LEU A 235 5.25 -23.00 11.37
C LEU A 235 6.31 -23.95 11.94
#